data_AF-A0A3C0IAV3-F1
#
_entry.id   AF-A0A3C0IAV3-F1
#
_cell.length_a   1.000
_cell.length_b   1.000
_cell.length_c   1.000
_cell.angle_alpha   90.00
_cell.angle_beta   90.00
_cell.angle_gamma   90.00
#
_symmetry.space_group_name_H-M   'P 1'
#
loop_
_entity.id
_entity.type
_entity.pdbx_description
1 polymer ?
#
loop_
_entity_poly.entity_id
_entity_poly.type
_entity_poly.pdbx_seq_one_letter_code
_entity_poly.pdbx_strand_id
1 'polypeptide(L)'
;MLEAVNSTQPLFRNYVSALIMAPAFNPMVDSRTLFLKNFRNYAYIAAGGRAIFHFSKNLELRFEAYLFNAFEPLRETPNQNSIKVLESFDPPRLAGLTALVFHTRLGPLSAHVNYYDNPTDSVTFLLNFGYIIFNKKVWD
;
A
#
# COMPACT_ATOMS: atom_id res chain seq x y z
N MET A 1 7.51 6.88 8.85
CA MET A 1 8.05 6.52 7.53
C MET A 1 7.77 7.68 6.59
N LEU A 2 8.77 8.08 5.80
CA LEU A 2 8.65 9.10 4.78
C LEU A 2 9.31 8.54 3.52
N GLU A 3 8.62 8.61 2.39
CA GLU A 3 9.10 8.11 1.11
C GLU A 3 8.73 9.10 0.01
N ALA A 4 9.66 9.38 -0.90
CA ALA A 4 9.41 10.18 -2.08
C ALA A 4 10.07 9.49 -3.26
N VAL A 5 9.33 9.32 -4.35
CA VAL A 5 9.79 8.63 -5.54
C VAL A 5 9.54 9.52 -6.74
N ASN A 6 10.54 9.61 -7.62
CA ASN A 6 10.40 10.19 -8.95
C ASN A 6 11.10 9.26 -9.95
N SER A 7 10.32 8.64 -10.83
CA SER A 7 10.80 7.68 -11.83
C SER A 7 10.86 8.31 -13.22
N THR A 8 12.00 8.15 -13.88
CA THR A 8 12.23 8.55 -15.28
C THR A 8 11.77 7.50 -16.28
N GLN A 9 11.05 6.46 -15.84
CA GLN A 9 10.58 5.38 -16.71
C GLN A 9 9.61 5.91 -17.78
N PRO A 10 9.73 5.45 -19.04
CA PRO A 10 8.81 5.85 -20.10
C PRO A 10 7.39 5.35 -19.83
N LEU A 11 6.41 6.16 -20.22
CA LEU A 11 5.00 5.82 -20.11
C LEU A 11 4.65 4.71 -21.10
N PHE A 12 4.14 3.58 -20.60
CA PHE A 12 3.65 2.50 -21.44
C PHE A 12 2.32 2.87 -22.10
N ARG A 13 2.09 2.40 -23.34
CA ARG A 13 0.84 2.70 -24.06
C ARG A 13 -0.40 2.19 -23.32
N ASN A 14 -0.36 0.99 -22.76
CA ASN A 14 -1.49 0.39 -22.03
C ASN A 14 -1.50 0.80 -20.55
N TYR A 15 -2.68 1.18 -20.04
CA TYR A 15 -2.85 1.63 -18.65
C TYR A 15 -2.46 0.58 -17.60
N VAL A 16 -2.90 -0.67 -17.79
CA VAL A 16 -2.59 -1.75 -16.84
C VAL A 16 -1.09 -2.07 -16.83
N SER A 17 -0.46 -2.11 -18.02
CA SER A 17 1.00 -2.29 -18.12
C SER A 17 1.77 -1.15 -17.43
N ALA A 18 1.35 0.11 -17.64
CA ALA A 18 1.95 1.26 -16.98
C ALA A 18 1.83 1.17 -15.45
N LEU A 19 0.69 0.72 -14.93
CA LEU A 19 0.42 0.63 -13.50
C LEU A 19 1.16 -0.53 -12.83
N ILE A 20 1.29 -1.68 -13.50
CA ILE A 20 2.06 -2.83 -13.00
C ILE A 20 3.55 -2.46 -12.86
N MET A 21 4.07 -1.73 -13.86
CA MET A 21 5.47 -1.30 -13.91
C MET A 21 5.74 -0.03 -13.10
N ALA A 22 4.70 0.67 -12.63
CA ALA A 22 4.87 1.85 -11.81
C ALA A 22 5.35 1.47 -10.40
N PRO A 23 6.21 2.31 -9.79
CA PRO A 23 6.53 2.22 -8.36
C PRO A 23 5.26 2.17 -7.51
N ALA A 24 5.27 1.34 -6.47
CA ALA A 24 4.12 1.06 -5.63
C ALA A 24 4.44 1.31 -4.16
N PHE A 25 3.66 2.15 -3.51
CA PHE A 25 3.79 2.40 -2.09
C PHE A 25 3.05 1.32 -1.30
N ASN A 26 3.80 0.41 -0.67
CA ASN A 26 3.28 -0.73 0.09
C ASN A 26 3.79 -0.71 1.53
N PRO A 27 3.26 0.19 2.38
CA PRO A 27 3.80 0.40 3.73
C PRO A 27 3.46 -0.74 4.69
N MET A 28 2.39 -1.49 4.44
CA MET A 28 1.85 -2.50 5.35
C MET A 28 2.18 -3.91 4.87
N VAL A 29 2.24 -4.87 5.78
CA VAL A 29 2.68 -6.25 5.46
C VAL A 29 1.75 -6.90 4.43
N ASP A 30 0.45 -6.67 4.55
CA ASP A 30 -0.61 -7.13 3.65
C ASP A 30 -0.68 -6.33 2.35
N SER A 31 -0.31 -5.04 2.35
CA SER A 31 -0.39 -4.21 1.12
C SER A 31 0.37 -4.81 -0.06
N ARG A 32 1.45 -5.57 0.19
CA ARG A 32 2.25 -6.26 -0.84
C ARG A 32 1.52 -7.41 -1.53
N THR A 33 0.45 -7.95 -0.95
CA THR A 33 -0.35 -9.02 -1.54
C THR A 33 -1.52 -8.47 -2.36
N LEU A 34 -1.81 -7.17 -2.25
CA LEU A 34 -2.93 -6.51 -2.91
C LEU A 34 -2.47 -5.68 -4.11
N PHE A 35 -3.31 -5.62 -5.15
CA PHE A 35 -3.09 -4.74 -6.28
C PHE A 35 -3.75 -3.36 -6.04
N LEU A 36 -3.07 -2.54 -5.25
CA LEU A 36 -3.53 -1.20 -4.87
C LEU A 36 -3.27 -0.18 -6.00
N LYS A 37 -4.24 0.00 -6.89
CA LYS A 37 -4.12 0.88 -8.07
C LYS A 37 -3.84 2.33 -7.67
N ASN A 38 -4.54 2.82 -6.65
CA ASN A 38 -4.42 4.21 -6.20
C ASN A 38 -3.10 4.53 -5.47
N PHE A 39 -2.30 3.51 -5.12
CA PHE A 39 -1.02 3.66 -4.39
C PHE A 39 0.18 3.40 -5.31
N ARG A 40 0.00 3.56 -6.62
CA ARG A 40 1.01 3.33 -7.66
C ARG A 40 1.12 4.54 -8.57
N ASN A 41 2.31 5.12 -8.66
CA ASN A 41 2.57 6.19 -9.60
C ASN A 41 4.06 6.35 -9.91
N TYR A 42 4.36 7.02 -11.04
CA TYR A 42 5.74 7.34 -11.41
C TYR A 42 6.37 8.38 -10.50
N ALA A 43 5.59 9.34 -9.99
CA ALA A 43 6.04 10.35 -9.05
C ALA A 43 5.05 10.47 -7.89
N TYR A 44 5.51 10.28 -6.67
CA TYR A 44 4.67 10.43 -5.48
C TYR A 44 5.47 10.80 -4.25
N ILE A 45 4.75 11.31 -3.25
CA ILE A 45 5.23 11.44 -1.88
C ILE A 45 4.28 10.68 -0.96
N ALA A 46 4.84 9.99 0.02
CA ALA A 46 4.09 9.26 1.01
C ALA A 46 4.68 9.46 2.40
N ALA A 47 3.82 9.57 3.39
CA ALA A 47 4.20 9.74 4.77
C ALA A 47 3.24 8.97 5.67
N GLY A 48 3.74 8.44 6.77
CA GLY A 48 2.89 7.80 7.74
C GLY A 48 3.62 7.30 8.96
N GLY A 49 2.85 6.73 9.88
CA GLY A 49 3.32 6.31 11.18
C GLY A 49 2.69 5.00 11.61
N ARG A 50 3.38 4.35 12.56
CA ARG A 50 2.86 3.20 13.28
C ARG A 50 2.97 3.45 14.77
N ALA A 51 1.92 3.08 15.50
CA ALA A 51 1.88 3.03 16.94
C ALA A 51 1.65 1.59 17.36
N ILE A 52 2.45 1.10 18.30
CA ILE A 52 2.32 -0.25 18.85
C ILE A 52 2.12 -0.10 20.35
N PHE A 53 0.99 -0.58 20.83
CA PHE A 53 0.60 -0.56 22.24
C PHE A 53 0.65 -1.99 22.78
N HIS A 54 1.46 -2.20 23.81
CA HIS A 54 1.55 -3.48 24.50
C HIS A 54 0.59 -3.48 25.69
N PHE A 55 -0.51 -4.22 25.60
CA PHE A 55 -1.44 -4.38 26.73
C PHE A 55 -0.95 -5.44 27.72
N SER A 56 -0.24 -6.46 27.23
CA SER A 56 0.39 -7.51 28.02
C SER A 56 1.63 -8.02 27.30
N LYS A 57 2.43 -8.89 27.95
CA LYS A 57 3.61 -9.53 27.34
C LYS A 57 3.27 -10.35 26.09
N ASN A 58 2.01 -10.78 25.95
CA ASN A 58 1.55 -11.62 24.86
C ASN A 58 0.52 -10.92 23.95
N LEU A 59 0.08 -9.71 24.27
CA LEU A 59 -0.98 -9.02 23.52
C LEU A 59 -0.54 -7.62 23.12
N GLU A 60 -0.54 -7.38 21.82
CA GLU A 60 -0.16 -6.11 21.21
C GLU A 60 -1.27 -5.62 20.31
N LEU A 61 -1.53 -4.31 20.37
CA LEU A 61 -2.37 -3.60 19.43
C LEU A 61 -1.48 -2.71 18.58
N ARG A 62 -1.54 -2.91 17.27
CA ARG A 62 -0.82 -2.12 16.29
C ARG A 62 -1.81 -1.26 15.53
N PHE A 63 -1.49 0.02 15.41
CA PHE A 63 -2.19 0.98 14.59
C PHE A 63 -1.21 1.57 13.58
N GLU A 64 -1.56 1.57 12.31
CA GLU A 64 -0.76 2.18 11.26
C GLU A 64 -1.64 3.10 10.42
N ALA A 65 -1.09 4.24 10.01
CA ALA A 65 -1.77 5.20 9.15
C ALA A 65 -0.77 5.86 8.21
N TYR A 66 -1.13 5.92 6.93
CA TYR A 66 -0.31 6.46 5.86
C TYR A 66 -1.13 7.34 4.92
N LEU A 67 -0.48 8.37 4.42
CA LEU A 67 -0.96 9.28 3.39
C LEU A 67 -0.07 9.11 2.17
N PHE A 68 -0.70 9.05 1.01
CA PHE A 68 -0.05 8.94 -0.29
C PHE A 68 -0.57 10.04 -1.21
N ASN A 69 0.33 10.77 -1.86
CA ASN A 69 -0.04 11.80 -2.82
C ASN A 69 0.76 11.64 -4.11
N ALA A 70 0.03 11.54 -5.23
CA ALA A 70 0.58 11.32 -6.56
C ALA A 70 0.76 12.65 -7.31
N PHE A 71 1.93 12.84 -7.92
CA PHE A 71 2.18 13.91 -8.88
C PHE A 71 1.96 13.37 -10.30
N GLU A 72 1.19 14.07 -11.13
CA GLU A 72 0.84 13.62 -12.49
C GLU A 72 0.21 12.21 -12.49
N PRO A 73 -0.98 12.03 -11.88
CA PRO A 73 -1.58 10.71 -11.73
C PRO A 73 -1.82 10.03 -13.09
N LEU A 74 -1.59 8.72 -13.12
CA LEU A 74 -1.92 7.87 -14.25
C LEU A 74 -3.44 7.74 -14.37
N ARG A 75 -3.98 8.00 -15.57
CA ARG A 75 -5.39 7.74 -15.88
C ARG A 75 -5.56 6.85 -17.10
N GLU A 76 -6.64 6.10 -17.07
CA GLU A 76 -7.11 5.29 -18.18
C GLU A 76 -7.96 6.14 -19.14
N THR A 77 -7.63 6.08 -20.42
CA THR A 77 -8.47 6.65 -21.49
C THR A 77 -9.51 5.64 -21.97
N PRO A 78 -10.56 6.05 -22.69
CA PRO A 78 -11.57 5.13 -23.23
C PRO A 78 -11.00 4.00 -24.12
N ASN A 79 -9.82 4.20 -24.70
CA ASN A 79 -9.12 3.19 -25.51
C ASN A 79 -8.12 2.35 -24.70
N GLN A 80 -8.22 2.32 -23.37
CA GLN A 80 -7.29 1.66 -22.44
C GLN A 80 -5.84 2.15 -22.53
N ASN A 81 -5.61 3.29 -23.19
CA ASN A 81 -4.31 3.91 -23.21
C ASN A 81 -4.04 4.62 -21.88
N SER A 82 -2.78 4.62 -21.45
CA SER A 82 -2.34 5.35 -20.28
C SER A 82 -2.00 6.79 -20.64
N ILE A 83 -2.41 7.73 -19.78
CA ILE A 83 -2.03 9.14 -19.87
C ILE A 83 -1.56 9.63 -18.49
N LYS A 84 -0.57 10.52 -18.49
CA LYS A 84 -0.22 11.33 -17.31
C LYS A 84 -1.00 12.62 -17.37
N VAL A 85 -1.62 13.01 -16.26
CA VAL A 85 -2.42 14.24 -16.19
C VAL A 85 -1.68 15.27 -15.35
N LEU A 86 -1.02 16.24 -15.99
CA LEU A 86 -0.20 17.25 -15.30
C LEU A 86 -1.00 18.26 -14.46
N GLU A 87 -2.26 18.52 -14.81
CA GLU A 87 -3.04 19.63 -14.22
C GLU A 87 -4.14 19.21 -13.25
N SER A 88 -4.27 17.92 -12.93
CA SER A 88 -5.32 17.48 -12.02
C SER A 88 -4.77 17.41 -10.60
N PHE A 89 -5.27 18.30 -9.72
CA PHE A 89 -5.16 18.11 -8.28
C PHE A 89 -5.85 16.78 -7.93
N ASP A 90 -5.07 15.78 -7.54
CA ASP A 90 -5.59 14.49 -7.07
C ASP A 90 -5.60 14.53 -5.53
N PRO A 91 -6.73 14.26 -4.87
CA PRO A 91 -6.76 14.23 -3.41
C PRO A 91 -5.82 13.15 -2.86
N PRO A 92 -5.16 13.41 -1.73
CA PRO A 92 -4.29 12.43 -1.09
C PRO A 92 -5.10 11.20 -0.68
N ARG A 93 -4.52 10.03 -0.91
CA ARG A 93 -5.08 8.72 -0.57
C ARG A 93 -4.65 8.33 0.83
N LEU A 94 -5.58 7.75 1.59
CA LEU A 94 -5.32 7.29 2.95
C LEU A 94 -5.31 5.77 3.01
N ALA A 95 -4.32 5.22 3.71
CA ALA A 95 -4.26 3.81 4.09
C ALA A 95 -4.15 3.71 5.60
N GLY A 96 -4.86 2.75 6.20
CA GLY A 96 -4.85 2.53 7.64
C GLY A 96 -4.95 1.06 7.99
N LEU A 97 -4.34 0.66 9.10
CA LEU A 97 -4.45 -0.70 9.64
C LEU A 97 -4.58 -0.65 11.14
N THR A 98 -5.46 -1.51 11.64
CA THR A 98 -5.54 -1.85 13.05
C THR A 98 -5.37 -3.35 13.17
N ALA A 99 -4.37 -3.79 13.92
CA ALA A 99 -4.07 -5.20 14.11
C ALA A 99 -3.94 -5.55 15.58
N LEU A 100 -4.61 -6.61 15.99
CA LEU A 100 -4.37 -7.27 17.27
C LEU A 100 -3.44 -8.45 17.03
N VAL A 101 -2.33 -8.50 17.76
CA VAL A 101 -1.34 -9.58 17.67
C VAL A 101 -1.22 -10.25 19.03
N PHE A 102 -1.51 -11.54 19.06
CA PHE A 102 -1.38 -12.39 20.23
C PHE A 102 -0.23 -13.38 20.05
N HIS A 103 0.80 -13.26 20.87
CA HIS A 103 1.98 -14.12 20.84
C HIS A 103 1.73 -15.41 21.63
N THR A 104 1.48 -16.51 20.91
CA THR A 104 1.37 -17.86 21.49
C THR A 104 2.72 -18.58 21.49
N ARG A 105 2.81 -19.72 22.19
CA ARG A 105 4.01 -20.57 22.17
C ARG A 105 4.32 -21.18 20.79
N LEU A 106 3.31 -21.34 19.94
CA LEU A 106 3.42 -21.98 18.62
C LEU A 106 3.62 -20.95 17.50
N GLY A 107 3.37 -19.66 17.76
CA GLY A 107 3.50 -18.58 16.79
C GLY A 107 2.59 -17.39 17.10
N PRO A 108 2.77 -16.25 16.39
CA PRO A 108 1.86 -15.12 16.51
C PRO A 108 0.51 -15.43 15.83
N LEU A 109 -0.58 -15.21 16.54
CA LEU A 109 -1.92 -15.14 15.98
C LEU A 109 -2.27 -13.66 15.81
N SER A 110 -2.67 -13.23 14.62
CA SER A 110 -3.00 -11.83 14.38
C SER A 110 -4.33 -11.65 13.64
N ALA A 111 -5.04 -10.61 14.02
CA ALA A 111 -6.31 -10.20 13.42
C ALA A 111 -6.19 -8.73 12.99
N HIS A 112 -6.30 -8.48 11.69
CA HIS A 112 -6.07 -7.18 11.09
C HIS A 112 -7.35 -6.67 10.44
N VAL A 113 -7.60 -5.38 10.58
CA VAL A 113 -8.57 -4.60 9.83
C VAL A 113 -7.80 -3.56 9.06
N ASN A 114 -7.86 -3.62 7.73
CA ASN A 114 -7.15 -2.74 6.83
C ASN A 114 -8.15 -1.85 6.10
N TYR A 115 -7.79 -0.60 5.88
CA TYR A 115 -8.53 0.37 5.10
C TYR A 115 -7.61 0.95 4.02
N TYR A 116 -8.08 0.97 2.78
CA TYR A 116 -7.37 1.59 1.66
C TYR A 116 -8.36 2.46 0.88
N ASP A 117 -7.97 3.69 0.57
CA ASP A 117 -8.71 4.51 -0.39
C ASP A 117 -8.46 4.01 -1.84
N ASN A 118 -9.03 2.85 -2.16
CA ASN A 118 -8.92 2.15 -3.44
C ASN A 118 -10.32 1.74 -3.95
N PRO A 119 -10.59 1.73 -5.28
CA PRO A 119 -11.95 1.61 -5.81
C PRO A 119 -12.60 0.23 -5.63
N THR A 120 -11.80 -0.82 -5.43
CA THR A 120 -12.28 -2.21 -5.44
C THR A 120 -12.43 -2.77 -4.02
N ASP A 121 -11.48 -2.47 -3.14
CA ASP A 121 -11.43 -3.04 -1.79
C ASP A 121 -11.04 -1.96 -0.79
N SER A 122 -12.05 -1.29 -0.22
CA SER A 122 -11.80 -0.18 0.71
C SER A 122 -11.57 -0.63 2.14
N VAL A 123 -12.12 -1.78 2.55
CA VAL A 123 -11.93 -2.37 3.89
C VAL A 123 -11.69 -3.87 3.73
N THR A 124 -10.67 -4.40 4.41
CA THR A 124 -10.34 -5.82 4.39
C THR A 124 -10.11 -6.33 5.81
N PHE A 125 -10.64 -7.51 6.10
CA PHE A 125 -10.38 -8.23 7.34
C PHE A 125 -9.46 -9.41 7.07
N LEU A 126 -8.42 -9.58 7.87
CA LEU A 126 -7.44 -10.65 7.71
C LEU A 126 -7.17 -11.31 9.06
N LEU A 127 -7.32 -12.64 9.11
CA LEU A 127 -6.80 -13.46 10.20
C LEU A 127 -5.57 -14.20 9.71
N ASN A 128 -4.49 -14.13 10.48
CA ASN A 128 -3.25 -14.79 10.15
C ASN A 128 -2.69 -15.53 11.37
N PHE A 129 -2.14 -16.72 11.15
CA PHE A 129 -1.42 -17.48 12.16
C PHE A 129 -0.05 -17.85 11.61
N GLY A 130 1.00 -17.33 12.24
CA GLY A 130 2.38 -17.46 11.78
C GLY A 130 2.90 -16.25 11.03
N TYR A 131 3.96 -16.44 10.24
CA TYR A 131 4.67 -15.36 9.56
C TYR A 131 4.43 -15.42 8.06
N ILE A 132 4.17 -14.25 7.45
CA ILE A 132 4.14 -14.11 5.99
C ILE A 132 5.59 -13.91 5.54
N ILE A 133 6.11 -14.84 4.76
CA ILE A 133 7.48 -14.81 4.24
C ILE A 133 7.43 -14.44 2.77
N PHE A 134 8.10 -13.35 2.41
CA PHE A 134 8.24 -12.91 1.02
C PHE A 134 9.58 -13.37 0.46
N ASN A 135 9.57 -13.87 -0.77
CA ASN A 135 10.81 -14.20 -1.46
C ASN A 135 11.57 -12.90 -1.82
N LYS A 136 12.90 -12.91 -1.73
CA LYS A 136 13.72 -11.77 -2.16
C LYS A 136 13.59 -11.59 -3.67
N LYS A 137 13.38 -10.36 -4.11
CA LYS A 137 13.48 -10.03 -5.54
C LYS A 137 14.96 -9.87 -5.90
N VAL A 138 15.29 -10.21 -7.14
CA VAL A 138 16.68 -10.15 -7.65
C VAL A 138 17.24 -8.72 -7.68
N TRP A 139 16.37 -7.71 -7.61
CA TRP A 139 16.71 -6.30 -7.82
C TRP A 139 16.31 -5.36 -6.66
N ASP A 140 16.00 -5.90 -5.47
CA ASP A 140 15.70 -5.15 -4.22
C ASP A 140 16.83 -5.29 -3.18
#